data_AF-A0A934VBU8-F1
#
_entry.id   AF-A0A934VBU8-F1
#
_cell.length_a   1.000
_cell.length_b   1.000
_cell.length_c   1.000
_cell.angle_alpha   90.00
_cell.angle_beta   90.00
_cell.angle_gamma   90.00
#
_symmetry.space_group_name_H-M   'P 1'
#
loop_
_entity.id
_entity.type
_entity.pdbx_description
1 polymer ?
#
loop_
_entity_poly.entity_id
_entity_poly.type
_entity_poly.pdbx_seq_one_letter_code
_entity_poly.pdbx_strand_id
1 'polypeptide(L)'
;MKLLILLTLSGFLSAASHGALVVSYAEDSNDFNSKLSNTTVFDFNGLAAGKRSNVAWTSGGNTIGTYDQLWIKGADQYGGAGNPNGSNYSAIGARWVPTTTLTFNEPHAYFGFWWSAGDANNVLSFYNGSTLTAQFTTSTLLNALAGSPEYKGSPVTKYLNQNAAESYAFINFFGAGGTTWNKIVFSNLGTSGFENDNHTDRVLPWGSYPQEVGKPYPGKVIASVNGTNVTMIPEPGAALLSVLGALTCLRRRR
;
A
#
# COMPACT_ATOMS: atom_id res chain seq x y z
N MET A 1 61.57 18.36 22.40
CA MET A 1 60.18 18.63 21.99
C MET A 1 59.49 17.31 21.68
N LYS A 2 58.67 16.77 22.59
CA LYS A 2 57.87 15.56 22.37
C LYS A 2 56.53 16.00 21.77
N LEU A 3 56.25 15.58 20.54
CA LEU A 3 54.99 15.87 19.85
C LEU A 3 53.95 14.83 20.31
N LEU A 4 52.91 15.30 21.00
CA LEU A 4 51.77 14.50 21.43
C LEU A 4 50.77 14.43 20.26
N ILE A 5 50.57 13.27 19.66
CA ILE A 5 49.54 13.05 18.64
C ILE A 5 48.26 12.67 19.37
N LEU A 6 47.30 13.60 19.37
CA LEU A 6 45.95 13.38 19.91
C LEU A 6 45.14 12.60 18.86
N LEU A 7 44.85 11.32 19.13
CA LEU A 7 44.01 10.49 18.28
C LEU A 7 42.54 10.83 18.56
N THR A 8 41.92 11.66 17.71
CA THR A 8 40.47 11.91 17.77
C THR A 8 39.72 10.71 17.21
N LEU A 9 39.14 9.91 18.11
CA LEU A 9 38.22 8.84 17.79
C LEU A 9 36.91 9.45 17.24
N SER A 10 36.79 9.52 15.91
CA SER A 10 35.57 9.95 15.26
C SER A 10 34.56 8.81 15.37
N GLY A 11 33.63 8.94 16.31
CA GLY A 11 32.48 8.05 16.42
C GLY A 11 31.63 8.17 15.16
N PHE A 12 31.59 7.10 14.36
CA PHE A 12 30.55 6.93 13.36
C PHE A 12 29.22 6.73 14.10
N LEU A 13 28.43 7.79 14.26
CA LEU A 13 27.00 7.64 14.48
C LEU A 13 26.45 6.93 13.25
N SER A 14 26.12 5.64 13.38
CA SER A 14 25.23 4.99 12.44
C SER A 14 23.89 5.73 12.52
N ALA A 15 23.57 6.54 11.52
CA ALA A 15 22.20 6.99 11.33
C ALA A 15 21.37 5.70 11.23
N ALA A 16 20.55 5.43 12.24
CA ALA A 16 19.53 4.39 12.11
C ALA A 16 18.76 4.73 10.83
N SER A 17 18.73 3.81 9.86
CA SER A 17 17.86 3.99 8.69
C SER A 17 16.46 4.10 9.26
N HIS A 18 15.90 5.31 9.30
CA HIS A 18 14.56 5.50 9.82
C HIS A 18 13.64 4.73 8.88
N GLY A 19 13.03 3.66 9.39
CA GLY A 19 12.13 2.80 8.62
C GLY A 19 11.00 3.62 8.00
N ALA A 20 10.56 3.23 6.81
CA ALA A 20 9.49 3.90 6.08
C ALA A 20 8.57 2.88 5.40
N LEU A 21 7.39 3.32 4.97
CA LEU A 21 6.60 2.63 3.95
C LEU A 21 6.99 3.18 2.57
N VAL A 22 7.29 2.30 1.62
CA VAL A 22 7.39 2.65 0.21
C VAL A 22 6.03 2.39 -0.44
N VAL A 23 5.51 3.38 -1.17
CA VAL A 23 4.22 3.30 -1.85
C VAL A 23 4.43 3.22 -3.36
N SER A 24 3.79 2.27 -4.00
CA SER A 24 3.74 2.16 -5.46
C SER A 24 2.33 1.85 -5.94
N TYR A 25 2.10 1.95 -7.25
CA TYR A 25 0.88 1.46 -7.89
C TYR A 25 1.22 0.55 -9.08
N ALA A 26 0.30 -0.33 -9.45
CA ALA A 26 0.51 -1.28 -10.55
C ALA A 26 0.75 -0.56 -11.89
N GLU A 27 1.65 -1.11 -12.71
CA GLU A 27 1.98 -0.57 -14.04
C GLU A 27 0.84 -0.71 -15.05
N ASP A 28 0.04 -1.78 -14.94
CA ASP A 28 -1.15 -2.00 -15.76
C ASP A 28 -2.38 -1.52 -14.97
N SER A 29 -3.16 -0.61 -15.56
CA SER A 29 -4.37 -0.07 -14.94
C SER A 29 -5.50 -1.09 -14.81
N ASN A 30 -5.38 -2.25 -15.48
CA ASN A 30 -6.32 -3.36 -15.37
C ASN A 30 -5.90 -4.41 -14.34
N ASP A 31 -4.79 -4.20 -13.62
CA ASP A 31 -4.41 -5.07 -12.51
C ASP A 31 -5.37 -4.86 -11.33
N PHE A 32 -6.17 -5.88 -11.05
CA PHE A 32 -7.06 -5.92 -9.90
C PHE A 32 -6.42 -6.51 -8.64
N ASN A 33 -5.22 -7.10 -8.77
CA ASN A 33 -4.55 -7.85 -7.72
C ASN A 33 -3.06 -7.53 -7.73
N SER A 34 -2.41 -7.79 -6.60
CA SER A 34 -0.96 -7.80 -6.54
C SER A 34 -0.38 -8.90 -7.43
N LYS A 35 0.79 -8.62 -8.01
CA LYS A 35 1.62 -9.59 -8.73
C LYS A 35 2.67 -10.25 -7.82
N LEU A 36 2.68 -9.93 -6.53
CA LEU A 36 3.61 -10.54 -5.57
C LEU A 36 3.26 -12.02 -5.34
N SER A 37 4.31 -12.83 -5.16
CA SER A 37 4.19 -14.19 -4.66
C SER A 37 4.11 -14.24 -3.13
N ASN A 38 3.61 -15.36 -2.59
CA ASN A 38 3.51 -15.64 -1.15
C ASN A 38 2.67 -14.61 -0.40
N THR A 39 1.54 -14.25 -0.99
CA THR A 39 0.55 -13.34 -0.41
C THR A 39 -0.72 -14.08 -0.06
N THR A 40 -1.52 -13.47 0.79
CA THR A 40 -2.92 -13.82 1.02
C THR A 40 -3.81 -12.72 0.44
N VAL A 41 -5.02 -13.08 0.01
CA VAL A 41 -6.01 -12.13 -0.56
C VAL A 41 -7.34 -12.24 0.19
N PHE A 42 -7.98 -11.10 0.44
CA PHE A 42 -9.35 -10.96 0.91
C PHE A 42 -10.14 -10.13 -0.11
N ASP A 43 -11.10 -10.77 -0.77
CA ASP A 43 -11.80 -10.26 -1.95
C ASP A 43 -13.29 -9.93 -1.69
N PHE A 44 -13.73 -9.99 -0.43
CA PHE A 44 -15.08 -9.70 0.04
C PHE A 44 -16.23 -10.52 -0.60
N ASN A 45 -15.95 -11.41 -1.56
CA ASN A 45 -16.95 -12.11 -2.37
C ASN A 45 -17.81 -13.08 -1.56
N GLY A 46 -17.27 -13.62 -0.47
CA GLY A 46 -18.02 -14.47 0.46
C GLY A 46 -18.99 -13.72 1.37
N LEU A 47 -19.01 -12.38 1.35
CA LEU A 47 -19.82 -11.56 2.24
C LEU A 47 -21.09 -11.06 1.54
N ALA A 48 -22.22 -11.12 2.23
CA ALA A 48 -23.45 -10.48 1.74
C ALA A 48 -23.37 -8.94 1.90
N ALA A 49 -24.08 -8.22 1.04
CA ALA A 49 -24.13 -6.75 1.05
C ALA A 49 -24.63 -6.16 2.40
N GLY A 50 -24.25 -4.92 2.68
CA GLY A 50 -24.59 -4.19 3.90
C GLY A 50 -23.49 -4.24 4.97
N LYS A 51 -23.83 -3.80 6.19
CA LYS A 51 -22.88 -3.73 7.31
C LYS A 51 -22.51 -5.14 7.79
N ARG A 52 -21.21 -5.36 7.98
CA ARG A 52 -20.62 -6.53 8.64
C ARG A 52 -19.74 -6.07 9.78
N SER A 53 -19.61 -6.87 10.82
CA SER A 53 -18.75 -6.58 11.97
C SER A 53 -17.93 -7.81 12.32
N ASN A 54 -16.73 -7.61 12.86
CA ASN A 54 -15.82 -8.66 13.30
C ASN A 54 -15.56 -9.72 12.21
N VAL A 55 -15.28 -9.26 11.00
CA VAL A 55 -15.07 -10.14 9.85
C VAL A 55 -13.63 -10.66 9.87
N ALA A 56 -13.46 -11.96 10.05
CA ALA A 56 -12.16 -12.60 10.02
C ALA A 56 -11.66 -12.74 8.56
N TRP A 57 -10.41 -12.35 8.33
CA TRP A 57 -9.65 -12.74 7.15
C TRP A 57 -8.97 -14.07 7.43
N THR A 58 -9.44 -15.14 6.79
CA THR A 58 -8.85 -16.47 6.91
C THR A 58 -8.15 -16.91 5.63
N SER A 59 -6.99 -17.56 5.74
CA SER A 59 -6.30 -18.22 4.62
C SER A 59 -5.60 -19.49 5.11
N GLY A 60 -5.70 -20.57 4.34
CA GLY A 60 -5.05 -21.85 4.69
C GLY A 60 -5.47 -22.42 6.04
N GLY A 61 -6.67 -22.11 6.52
CA GLY A 61 -7.17 -22.53 7.85
C GLY A 61 -6.74 -21.64 9.02
N ASN A 62 -5.93 -20.61 8.79
CA ASN A 62 -5.49 -19.66 9.81
C ASN A 62 -6.19 -18.31 9.67
N THR A 63 -6.45 -17.63 10.79
CA THR A 63 -6.89 -16.24 10.77
C THR A 63 -5.67 -15.33 10.63
N ILE A 64 -5.63 -14.54 9.56
CA ILE A 64 -4.58 -13.58 9.26
C ILE A 64 -4.82 -12.28 10.03
N GLY A 65 -6.07 -11.81 10.02
CA GLY A 65 -6.50 -10.62 10.73
C GLY A 65 -8.02 -10.53 10.84
N THR A 66 -8.52 -9.46 11.45
CA THR A 66 -9.96 -9.21 11.62
C THR A 66 -10.27 -7.75 11.32
N TYR A 67 -11.33 -7.54 10.54
CA TYR A 67 -11.95 -6.24 10.35
C TYR A 67 -12.98 -5.98 11.46
N ASP A 68 -12.92 -4.81 12.10
CA ASP A 68 -13.90 -4.40 13.12
C ASP A 68 -15.31 -4.24 12.52
N GLN A 69 -15.41 -3.55 11.39
CA GLN A 69 -16.61 -3.34 10.61
C GLN A 69 -16.27 -3.14 9.14
N LEU A 70 -17.22 -3.52 8.28
CA LEU A 70 -17.16 -3.32 6.85
C LEU A 70 -18.55 -2.90 6.39
N TRP A 71 -18.62 -2.15 5.30
CA TRP A 71 -19.83 -2.07 4.51
C TRP A 71 -19.57 -2.69 3.15
N ILE A 72 -20.33 -3.74 2.81
CA ILE A 72 -20.16 -4.50 1.57
C ILE A 72 -21.17 -4.03 0.53
N LYS A 73 -20.69 -3.74 -0.68
CA LYS A 73 -21.51 -3.42 -1.85
C LYS A 73 -21.25 -4.46 -2.93
N GLY A 74 -22.27 -4.72 -3.75
CA GLY A 74 -22.07 -5.39 -5.03
C GLY A 74 -21.43 -4.46 -6.05
N ALA A 75 -20.75 -5.03 -7.04
CA ALA A 75 -20.07 -4.29 -8.09
C ALA A 75 -20.98 -3.29 -8.81
N ASP A 76 -20.48 -2.08 -9.00
CA ASP A 76 -21.10 -0.99 -9.74
C ASP A 76 -20.02 -0.17 -10.47
N GLN A 77 -20.36 1.00 -11.01
CA GLN A 77 -19.37 1.84 -11.67
C GLN A 77 -18.28 2.36 -10.72
N TYR A 78 -18.52 2.36 -9.41
CA TYR A 78 -17.60 2.92 -8.42
C TYR A 78 -16.62 1.89 -7.85
N GLY A 79 -16.98 0.60 -7.84
CA GLY A 79 -16.15 -0.44 -7.27
C GLY A 79 -16.56 -1.86 -7.66
N GLY A 80 -15.81 -2.83 -7.15
CA GLY A 80 -15.91 -4.25 -7.49
C GLY A 80 -14.84 -4.64 -8.49
N ALA A 81 -13.78 -5.27 -8.01
CA ALA A 81 -12.65 -5.67 -8.81
C ALA A 81 -12.94 -6.88 -9.73
N GLY A 82 -12.15 -7.05 -10.78
CA GLY A 82 -12.18 -8.25 -11.62
C GLY A 82 -13.23 -8.22 -12.73
N ASN A 83 -13.02 -9.12 -13.71
CA ASN A 83 -13.80 -9.20 -14.93
C ASN A 83 -14.64 -10.49 -14.99
N PRO A 84 -15.76 -10.50 -15.74
CA PRO A 84 -16.31 -9.36 -16.50
C PRO A 84 -17.24 -8.46 -15.69
N ASN A 85 -17.72 -8.92 -14.53
CA ASN A 85 -18.86 -8.31 -13.82
C ASN A 85 -18.49 -7.50 -12.57
N GLY A 86 -17.24 -7.55 -12.12
CA GLY A 86 -16.80 -7.04 -10.82
C GLY A 86 -17.16 -7.96 -9.65
N SER A 87 -16.51 -7.76 -8.50
CA SER A 87 -16.72 -8.43 -7.21
C SER A 87 -17.51 -7.58 -6.21
N ASN A 88 -17.88 -8.19 -5.09
CA ASN A 88 -18.25 -7.40 -3.92
C ASN A 88 -17.03 -6.64 -3.41
N TYR A 89 -17.23 -5.43 -2.90
CA TYR A 89 -16.16 -4.58 -2.40
C TYR A 89 -16.56 -3.88 -1.10
N SER A 90 -15.58 -3.31 -0.40
CA SER A 90 -15.82 -2.51 0.80
C SER A 90 -15.92 -1.02 0.49
N ALA A 91 -16.89 -0.34 1.09
CA ALA A 91 -17.06 1.12 0.99
C ALA A 91 -17.04 1.77 2.38
N ILE A 92 -16.20 2.80 2.56
CA ILE A 92 -15.99 3.48 3.84
C ILE A 92 -16.26 4.98 3.65
N GLY A 93 -16.79 5.66 4.68
CA GLY A 93 -17.04 7.10 4.65
C GLY A 93 -18.49 7.48 4.98
N ALA A 94 -18.85 8.72 4.65
CA ALA A 94 -20.01 9.44 5.19
C ALA A 94 -21.39 8.78 4.98
N ARG A 95 -21.50 7.80 4.06
CA ARG A 95 -22.75 7.10 3.75
C ARG A 95 -22.85 5.69 4.33
N TRP A 96 -21.77 5.17 4.92
CA TRP A 96 -21.67 3.76 5.30
C TRP A 96 -21.04 3.60 6.70
N VAL A 97 -19.95 2.84 6.81
CA VAL A 97 -19.13 2.81 8.02
C VAL A 97 -18.13 3.97 7.97
N PRO A 98 -17.98 4.77 9.03
CA PRO A 98 -17.10 5.95 9.00
C PRO A 98 -15.63 5.57 8.89
N THR A 99 -15.26 4.46 9.51
CA THR A 99 -13.90 3.91 9.53
C THR A 99 -13.95 2.39 9.56
N THR A 100 -12.94 1.77 8.97
CA THR A 100 -12.66 0.33 9.09
C THR A 100 -11.27 0.14 9.67
N THR A 101 -11.14 -0.76 10.62
CA THR A 101 -9.86 -1.18 11.21
C THR A 101 -9.61 -2.64 10.88
N LEU A 102 -8.53 -2.92 10.16
CA LEU A 102 -7.98 -4.26 10.03
C LEU A 102 -6.89 -4.45 11.09
N THR A 103 -7.04 -5.46 11.95
CA THR A 103 -6.02 -5.86 12.91
C THR A 103 -5.48 -7.23 12.55
N PHE A 104 -4.17 -7.34 12.34
CA PHE A 104 -3.47 -8.59 12.05
C PHE A 104 -3.05 -9.29 13.34
N ASN A 105 -2.95 -10.62 13.27
CA ASN A 105 -2.52 -11.45 14.40
C ASN A 105 -0.99 -11.44 14.60
N GLU A 106 -0.24 -11.01 13.61
CA GLU A 106 1.22 -10.80 13.66
C GLU A 106 1.62 -9.52 12.90
N PRO A 107 2.87 -9.06 12.96
CA PRO A 107 3.32 -7.93 12.15
C PRO A 107 3.50 -8.30 10.66
N HIS A 108 2.92 -7.49 9.77
CA HIS A 108 3.06 -7.60 8.32
C HIS A 108 3.97 -6.50 7.77
N ALA A 109 4.60 -6.77 6.62
CA ALA A 109 5.51 -5.85 5.95
C ALA A 109 5.09 -5.54 4.50
N TYR A 110 3.96 -6.08 4.05
CA TYR A 110 3.36 -5.71 2.78
C TYR A 110 1.83 -5.73 2.88
N PHE A 111 1.23 -4.71 2.26
CA PHE A 111 -0.21 -4.60 2.07
C PHE A 111 -0.45 -3.97 0.71
N GLY A 112 -1.45 -4.44 -0.01
CA GLY A 112 -1.93 -3.80 -1.21
C GLY A 112 -3.43 -3.96 -1.33
N PHE A 113 -4.05 -3.13 -2.14
CA PHE A 113 -5.48 -3.22 -2.40
C PHE A 113 -5.81 -2.61 -3.74
N TRP A 114 -6.91 -3.06 -4.34
CA TRP A 114 -7.50 -2.42 -5.49
C TRP A 114 -8.32 -1.23 -5.03
N TRP A 115 -7.88 -0.04 -5.43
CA TRP A 115 -8.52 1.24 -5.15
C TRP A 115 -9.38 1.66 -6.32
N SER A 116 -10.62 2.06 -6.05
CA SER A 116 -11.59 2.41 -7.08
C SER A 116 -12.34 3.68 -6.75
N ALA A 117 -12.81 4.36 -7.81
CA ALA A 117 -13.50 5.66 -7.71
C ALA A 117 -12.77 6.66 -6.79
N GLY A 118 -11.45 6.69 -6.94
CA GLY A 118 -10.56 7.21 -5.94
C GLY A 118 -10.58 8.72 -5.77
N ASP A 119 -10.77 9.18 -4.52
CA ASP A 119 -10.74 10.61 -4.18
C ASP A 119 -9.62 10.97 -3.19
N ALA A 120 -9.32 12.27 -3.05
CA ALA A 120 -8.19 12.78 -2.27
C ALA A 120 -8.33 12.64 -0.74
N ASN A 121 -9.49 12.25 -0.23
CA ASN A 121 -9.79 12.12 1.20
C ASN A 121 -9.72 10.68 1.70
N ASN A 122 -9.38 9.70 0.84
CA ASN A 122 -9.16 8.33 1.28
C ASN A 122 -7.82 8.24 2.01
N VAL A 123 -7.85 7.73 3.24
CA VAL A 123 -6.67 7.67 4.12
C VAL A 123 -6.47 6.27 4.65
N LEU A 124 -5.24 5.78 4.57
CA LEU A 124 -4.76 4.60 5.29
C LEU A 124 -3.75 5.02 6.35
N SER A 125 -3.98 4.60 7.59
CA SER A 125 -3.04 4.77 8.70
C SER A 125 -2.56 3.41 9.19
N PHE A 126 -1.25 3.19 9.12
CA PHE A 126 -0.57 1.96 9.50
C PHE A 126 0.03 2.11 10.90
N TYR A 127 -0.17 1.10 11.74
CA TYR A 127 0.30 1.09 13.12
C TYR A 127 1.01 -0.20 13.46
N ASN A 128 2.04 -0.09 14.30
CA ASN A 128 2.60 -1.20 15.06
C ASN A 128 2.22 -1.02 16.54
N GLY A 129 1.22 -1.77 16.99
CA GLY A 129 0.55 -1.54 18.26
C GLY A 129 -0.19 -0.20 18.28
N SER A 130 0.27 0.73 19.12
CA SER A 130 -0.23 2.11 19.20
C SER A 130 0.62 3.12 18.41
N THR A 131 1.76 2.71 17.88
CA THR A 131 2.69 3.61 17.17
C THR A 131 2.27 3.75 15.71
N LEU A 132 1.98 4.98 15.25
CA LEU A 132 1.76 5.28 13.84
C LEU A 132 3.07 5.13 13.08
N THR A 133 3.13 4.20 12.13
CA THR A 133 4.32 3.98 11.28
C THR A 133 4.23 4.76 9.97
N ALA A 134 3.02 4.89 9.42
CA ALA A 134 2.77 5.68 8.21
C ALA A 134 1.30 6.10 8.13
N GLN A 135 1.04 7.27 7.59
CA GLN A 135 -0.28 7.73 7.15
C GLN A 135 -0.18 8.18 5.70
N PHE A 136 -0.94 7.52 4.84
CA PHE A 136 -0.99 7.80 3.42
C PHE A 136 -2.38 8.30 3.05
N THR A 137 -2.41 9.43 2.34
CA THR A 137 -3.62 9.95 1.70
C THR A 137 -3.47 9.80 0.20
N THR A 138 -4.52 9.30 -0.44
CA THR A 138 -4.58 9.07 -1.89
C THR A 138 -4.46 10.33 -2.75
N SER A 139 -4.51 11.53 -2.16
CA SER A 139 -4.12 12.79 -2.82
C SER A 139 -2.74 12.71 -3.47
N THR A 140 -1.81 12.00 -2.83
CA THR A 140 -0.47 11.72 -3.37
C THR A 140 -0.54 10.91 -4.67
N LEU A 141 -1.36 9.88 -4.71
CA LEU A 141 -1.56 9.04 -5.89
C LEU A 141 -2.32 9.78 -6.99
N LEU A 142 -3.33 10.59 -6.65
CA LEU A 142 -4.05 11.41 -7.62
C LEU A 142 -3.13 12.37 -8.38
N ASN A 143 -2.18 12.98 -7.67
CA ASN A 143 -1.17 13.83 -8.31
C ASN A 143 -0.28 13.03 -9.27
N ALA A 144 0.12 11.80 -8.91
CA ALA A 144 0.89 10.93 -9.79
C ALA A 144 0.10 10.47 -11.03
N LEU A 145 -1.21 10.25 -10.90
CA LEU A 145 -2.10 9.79 -11.97
C LEU A 145 -2.70 10.93 -12.82
N ALA A 146 -2.43 12.20 -12.50
CA ALA A 146 -3.09 13.34 -13.16
C ALA A 146 -2.91 13.36 -14.69
N GLY A 147 -1.80 12.83 -15.20
CA GLY A 147 -1.49 12.71 -16.62
C GLY A 147 -1.71 11.32 -17.22
N SER A 148 -2.32 10.40 -16.50
CA SER A 148 -2.42 8.98 -16.88
C SER A 148 -3.88 8.57 -17.14
N PRO A 149 -4.44 8.88 -18.33
CA PRO A 149 -5.83 8.58 -18.67
C PRO A 149 -6.16 7.08 -18.63
N GLU A 150 -5.16 6.21 -18.75
CA GLU A 150 -5.34 4.76 -18.66
C GLU A 150 -5.84 4.28 -17.27
N TYR A 151 -5.67 5.08 -16.22
CA TYR A 151 -6.21 4.81 -14.87
C TYR A 151 -7.55 5.51 -14.60
N LYS A 152 -8.21 6.07 -15.62
CA LYS A 152 -9.47 6.80 -15.48
C LYS A 152 -10.67 5.98 -15.94
N GLY A 153 -11.74 6.03 -15.13
CA GLY A 153 -12.94 5.23 -15.34
C GLY A 153 -12.75 3.76 -15.00
N SER A 154 -13.86 3.06 -14.77
CA SER A 154 -13.80 1.67 -14.33
C SER A 154 -13.19 0.76 -15.41
N PRO A 155 -12.16 -0.05 -15.08
CA PRO A 155 -11.59 -1.03 -16.01
C PRO A 155 -12.40 -2.34 -16.08
N VAL A 156 -13.47 -2.47 -15.27
CA VAL A 156 -14.33 -3.65 -15.26
C VAL A 156 -15.17 -3.70 -16.53
N THR A 157 -15.16 -4.82 -17.25
CA THR A 157 -15.76 -4.96 -18.60
C THR A 157 -17.23 -4.50 -18.63
N LYS A 158 -18.05 -4.88 -17.65
CA LYS A 158 -19.46 -4.47 -17.54
C LYS A 158 -19.66 -2.96 -17.33
N TYR A 159 -18.68 -2.30 -16.70
CA TYR A 159 -18.72 -0.88 -16.34
C TYR A 159 -17.67 -0.05 -17.09
N LEU A 160 -17.15 -0.59 -18.20
CA LEU A 160 -15.96 -0.08 -18.86
C LEU A 160 -16.10 1.42 -19.17
N ASN A 161 -15.13 2.21 -18.69
CA ASN A 161 -15.05 3.67 -18.83
C ASN A 161 -16.19 4.47 -18.17
N GLN A 162 -17.09 3.84 -17.42
CA GLN A 162 -18.00 4.59 -16.56
C GLN A 162 -17.22 5.29 -15.44
N ASN A 163 -17.79 6.37 -14.90
CA ASN A 163 -17.14 7.18 -13.85
C ASN A 163 -15.77 7.74 -14.28
N ALA A 164 -15.66 8.18 -15.54
CA ALA A 164 -14.41 8.54 -16.23
C ALA A 164 -13.60 9.69 -15.59
N ALA A 165 -14.14 10.43 -14.63
CA ALA A 165 -13.40 11.45 -13.89
C ALA A 165 -12.51 10.84 -12.79
N GLU A 166 -12.89 9.67 -12.27
CA GLU A 166 -12.26 9.06 -11.10
C GLU A 166 -11.13 8.10 -11.48
N SER A 167 -10.19 7.94 -10.54
CA SER A 167 -9.03 7.06 -10.70
C SER A 167 -9.27 5.66 -10.14
N TYR A 168 -8.67 4.66 -10.79
CA TYR A 168 -8.70 3.26 -10.41
C TYR A 168 -7.29 2.69 -10.50
N ALA A 169 -6.77 2.05 -9.46
CA ALA A 169 -5.44 1.45 -9.47
C ALA A 169 -5.28 0.42 -8.36
N PHE A 170 -4.43 -0.59 -8.57
CA PHE A 170 -3.92 -1.38 -7.45
C PHE A 170 -2.76 -0.66 -6.78
N ILE A 171 -2.85 -0.40 -5.47
CA ILE A 171 -1.85 0.32 -4.68
C ILE A 171 -1.10 -0.68 -3.80
N ASN A 172 0.21 -0.53 -3.70
CA ASN A 172 1.10 -1.35 -2.90
C ASN A 172 1.79 -0.51 -1.82
N PHE A 173 1.95 -1.10 -0.64
CA PHE A 173 2.64 -0.55 0.51
C PHE A 173 3.67 -1.56 1.00
N PHE A 174 4.95 -1.18 1.01
CA PHE A 174 6.05 -2.03 1.42
C PHE A 174 6.74 -1.47 2.64
N GLY A 175 6.89 -2.29 3.68
CA GLY A 175 7.77 -2.00 4.80
C GLY A 175 9.23 -2.00 4.36
N ALA A 176 9.92 -0.86 4.54
CA ALA A 176 11.33 -0.69 4.27
C ALA A 176 12.10 -0.45 5.58
N GLY A 177 13.37 -0.84 5.63
CA GLY A 177 14.22 -0.62 6.82
C GLY A 177 13.72 -1.34 8.07
N GLY A 178 13.03 -2.47 7.91
CA GLY A 178 12.45 -3.24 9.02
C GLY A 178 11.08 -2.74 9.50
N THR A 179 10.47 -1.76 8.84
CA THR A 179 9.12 -1.31 9.17
C THR A 179 8.10 -2.42 8.96
N THR A 180 7.27 -2.62 9.98
CA THR A 180 6.11 -3.52 9.96
C THR A 180 4.91 -2.85 10.62
N TRP A 181 3.73 -3.43 10.45
CA TRP A 181 2.50 -3.00 11.10
C TRP A 181 1.64 -4.21 11.45
N ASN A 182 0.79 -4.07 12.46
CA ASN A 182 -0.22 -5.06 12.80
C ASN A 182 -1.64 -4.47 12.77
N LYS A 183 -1.79 -3.20 12.37
CA LYS A 183 -3.09 -2.56 12.27
C LYS A 183 -3.11 -1.54 11.15
N ILE A 184 -4.19 -1.54 10.37
CA ILE A 184 -4.47 -0.56 9.32
C ILE A 184 -5.85 0.03 9.59
N VAL A 185 -5.92 1.36 9.66
CA VAL A 185 -7.18 2.10 9.74
C VAL A 185 -7.44 2.77 8.40
N PHE A 186 -8.59 2.46 7.84
CA PHE A 186 -9.13 3.03 6.61
C PHE A 186 -10.20 4.07 6.98
N SER A 187 -10.13 5.24 6.36
CA SER A 187 -11.08 6.32 6.60
C SER A 187 -11.26 7.18 5.35
N ASN A 188 -12.37 7.90 5.29
CA ASN A 188 -12.58 8.99 4.34
C ASN A 188 -12.81 10.28 5.15
N LEU A 189 -11.96 11.29 4.95
CA LEU A 189 -12.05 12.57 5.69
C LEU A 189 -13.06 13.57 5.10
N GLY A 190 -13.67 13.24 3.96
CA GLY A 190 -14.65 14.05 3.26
C GLY A 190 -16.07 13.50 3.37
N THR A 191 -16.92 13.89 2.40
CA THR A 191 -18.30 13.42 2.28
C THR A 191 -18.46 12.32 1.23
N SER A 192 -17.35 11.89 0.62
CA SER A 192 -17.28 10.88 -0.43
C SER A 192 -17.08 9.47 0.15
N GLY A 193 -16.76 8.52 -0.73
CA GLY A 193 -16.51 7.14 -0.39
C GLY A 193 -15.05 6.74 -0.51
N PHE A 194 -14.70 5.67 0.16
CA PHE A 194 -13.43 4.97 -0.03
C PHE A 194 -13.74 3.53 -0.41
N GLU A 195 -13.86 3.31 -1.72
CA GLU A 195 -14.11 2.01 -2.34
C GLU A 195 -12.79 1.24 -2.51
N ASN A 196 -12.76 0.04 -1.94
CA ASN A 196 -11.58 -0.82 -1.92
C ASN A 196 -11.95 -2.30 -2.01
N ASP A 197 -11.09 -3.07 -2.68
CA ASP A 197 -11.28 -4.50 -2.94
C ASP A 197 -9.92 -5.22 -2.98
N ASN A 198 -9.92 -6.55 -3.04
CA ASN A 198 -8.74 -7.41 -3.19
C ASN A 198 -7.58 -7.03 -2.26
N HIS A 199 -7.88 -6.91 -0.97
CA HIS A 199 -6.88 -6.66 0.05
C HIS A 199 -5.87 -7.79 0.02
N THR A 200 -4.61 -7.46 -0.16
CA THR A 200 -3.52 -8.41 -0.29
C THR A 200 -2.50 -8.13 0.79
N ASP A 201 -2.07 -9.14 1.53
CA ASP A 201 -1.06 -8.96 2.56
C ASP A 201 0.10 -9.97 2.42
N ARG A 202 1.20 -9.65 3.11
CA ARG A 202 2.30 -10.57 3.34
C ARG A 202 3.09 -10.18 4.60
N VAL A 203 3.45 -11.20 5.38
CA VAL A 203 4.26 -11.04 6.60
C VAL A 203 5.67 -10.54 6.27
N LEU A 204 6.35 -11.19 5.33
CA LEU A 204 7.75 -10.88 5.00
C LEU A 204 7.88 -9.65 4.08
N PRO A 205 8.90 -8.79 4.28
CA PRO A 205 9.14 -7.62 3.45
C PRO A 205 9.53 -7.98 2.02
N TRP A 206 9.44 -7.01 1.11
CA TRP A 206 10.01 -7.14 -0.23
C TRP A 206 11.53 -7.38 -0.17
N GLY A 207 12.01 -8.34 -0.95
CA GLY A 207 13.42 -8.75 -0.96
C GLY A 207 13.74 -9.93 -0.05
N SER A 208 12.77 -10.46 0.70
CA SER A 208 12.96 -11.65 1.55
C SER A 208 13.06 -12.96 0.75
N TYR A 209 12.52 -13.00 -0.46
CA TYR A 209 12.57 -14.20 -1.31
C TYR A 209 13.70 -14.12 -2.34
N PRO A 210 14.35 -15.25 -2.71
CA PRO A 210 15.49 -15.25 -3.65
C PRO A 210 15.22 -14.53 -4.97
N GLN A 211 14.01 -14.63 -5.51
CA GLN A 211 13.59 -13.96 -6.74
C GLN A 211 13.39 -12.45 -6.62
N GLU A 212 13.42 -11.89 -5.40
CA GLU A 212 13.20 -10.46 -5.11
C GLU A 212 14.51 -9.73 -4.75
N VAL A 213 15.52 -10.47 -4.31
CA VAL A 213 16.80 -9.90 -3.84
C VAL A 213 17.42 -9.02 -4.94
N GLY A 214 17.69 -7.76 -4.59
CA GLY A 214 18.31 -6.79 -5.49
C GLY A 214 17.40 -6.23 -6.59
N LYS A 215 16.12 -6.61 -6.63
CA LYS A 215 15.15 -6.05 -7.56
C LYS A 215 14.53 -4.76 -6.99
N PRO A 216 14.15 -3.80 -7.86
CA PRO A 216 13.38 -2.64 -7.43
C PRO A 216 12.04 -3.07 -6.84
N TYR A 217 11.41 -2.17 -6.09
CA TYR A 217 10.03 -2.37 -5.65
C TYR A 217 9.11 -2.53 -6.87
N PRO A 218 8.18 -3.50 -6.87
CA PRO A 218 7.23 -3.69 -7.96
C PRO A 218 6.30 -2.48 -8.14
N GLY A 219 5.94 -2.20 -9.40
CA GLY A 219 5.07 -1.08 -9.75
C GLY A 219 5.80 0.26 -9.88
N LYS A 220 5.01 1.31 -10.12
CA LYS A 220 5.45 2.70 -10.21
C LYS A 220 5.55 3.30 -8.81
N VAL A 221 6.77 3.49 -8.31
CA VAL A 221 7.03 3.98 -6.94
C VAL A 221 6.83 5.48 -6.87
N ILE A 222 5.95 5.94 -5.98
CA ILE A 222 5.53 7.35 -5.90
C ILE A 222 5.96 8.07 -4.63
N ALA A 223 6.18 7.34 -3.54
CA ALA A 223 6.47 7.98 -2.26
C ALA A 223 7.16 7.05 -1.26
N SER A 224 7.86 7.68 -0.32
CA SER A 224 8.24 7.09 0.96
C SER A 224 7.51 7.83 2.09
N VAL A 225 6.94 7.09 3.03
CA VAL A 225 6.10 7.63 4.12
C VAL A 225 6.66 7.20 5.47
N ASN A 226 6.86 8.16 6.37
CA ASN A 226 7.28 7.91 7.75
C ASN A 226 6.45 8.77 8.71
N GLY A 227 5.60 8.12 9.52
CA GLY A 227 4.56 8.79 10.27
C GLY A 227 3.63 9.53 9.32
N THR A 228 3.48 10.85 9.51
CA THR A 228 2.71 11.72 8.62
C THR A 228 3.55 12.39 7.52
N ASN A 229 4.87 12.18 7.51
CA ASN A 229 5.76 12.79 6.53
C ASN A 229 5.76 11.95 5.24
N VAL A 230 5.39 12.59 4.12
CA VAL A 230 5.41 12.00 2.78
C VAL A 230 6.54 12.63 1.97
N THR A 231 7.48 11.80 1.52
CA THR A 231 8.53 12.19 0.57
C THR A 231 8.17 11.65 -0.80
N MET A 232 7.80 12.54 -1.72
CA MET A 232 7.52 12.17 -3.11
C MET A 232 8.78 11.62 -3.77
N ILE A 233 8.63 10.51 -4.48
CA ILE A 233 9.65 9.94 -5.35
C ILE A 233 9.19 10.26 -6.76
N PRO A 234 9.84 11.20 -7.46
CA PRO A 234 9.50 11.48 -8.85
C PRO A 234 9.66 10.21 -9.67
N GLU A 235 8.73 9.95 -10.58
CA GLU A 235 8.98 9.01 -11.67
C GLU A 235 10.32 9.36 -12.30
N PRO A 236 11.22 8.40 -12.52
CA PRO A 236 12.45 8.68 -13.24
C PRO A 236 12.03 9.22 -14.61
N GLY A 237 12.20 10.53 -14.78
CA GLY A 237 12.15 11.12 -16.11
C GLY A 237 13.11 10.33 -16.99
N ALA A 238 12.88 10.32 -18.31
CA ALA A 238 13.69 9.58 -19.28
C ALA A 238 15.23 9.84 -19.21
N ALA A 239 15.69 10.73 -18.32
CA ALA A 239 17.05 10.82 -17.85
C ALA A 239 17.09 10.82 -16.30
N LEU A 240 17.40 9.67 -15.67
CA LEU A 240 18.37 9.51 -14.56
C LEU A 240 18.25 8.10 -13.96
N LEU A 241 18.80 7.10 -14.66
CA LEU A 241 19.22 5.85 -14.03
C LEU A 241 20.57 6.11 -13.33
N SER A 242 20.58 6.43 -12.03
CA SER A 242 21.72 6.20 -11.13
C SER A 242 21.59 6.89 -9.76
N VAL A 243 20.77 6.38 -8.84
CA VAL A 243 21.06 6.62 -7.39
C VAL A 243 20.74 5.43 -6.48
N LEU A 244 19.74 4.57 -6.74
CA LEU A 244 19.35 3.56 -5.73
C LEU A 244 20.19 2.27 -5.65
N GLY A 245 21.28 2.15 -6.43
CA GLY A 245 22.13 0.94 -6.46
C GLY A 245 23.40 0.97 -5.60
N ALA A 246 23.73 2.07 -4.93
CA ALA A 246 25.07 2.26 -4.36
C ALA A 246 25.22 1.89 -2.87
N LEU A 247 24.23 1.27 -2.23
CA LEU A 247 24.27 0.99 -0.78
C LEU A 247 24.55 -0.45 -0.36
N THR A 248 24.87 -1.38 -1.27
CA THR A 248 25.11 -2.79 -0.89
C THR A 248 26.35 -3.49 -1.46
N CYS A 249 27.34 -2.78 -2.01
CA CYS A 249 28.60 -3.41 -2.41
C CYS A 249 29.85 -2.70 -1.88
N LEU A 250 30.13 -2.88 -0.59
CA LEU A 250 31.51 -2.95 -0.10
C LEU A 250 31.69 -4.24 0.70
N ARG A 251 31.90 -5.31 -0.08
CA ARG A 251 32.41 -6.59 0.38
C ARG A 251 33.85 -6.35 0.86
N ARG A 252 34.10 -6.50 2.16
CA ARG A 252 35.46 -6.53 2.74
C ARG A 252 36.28 -7.58 1.98
N ARG A 253 37.29 -7.13 1.23
CA ARG A 253 38.48 -7.90 0.89
C ARG A 253 39.67 -7.19 1.50
N ARG A 254 40.08 -7.66 2.68
CA ARG A 254 41.44 -7.94 3.14
C ARG A 254 41.35 -8.24 4.63
#